data_AF-A0A2S5RDZ2-F1
#
_entry.id   AF-A0A2S5RDZ2-F1
#
_cell.length_a   1.000
_cell.length_b   1.000
_cell.length_c   1.000
_cell.angle_alpha   90.00
_cell.angle_beta   90.00
_cell.angle_gamma   90.00
#
_symmetry.space_group_name_H-M   'P 1'
#
loop_
_entity.id
_entity.type
_entity.pdbx_description
1 polymer ?
#
loop_
_entity_poly.entity_id
_entity_poly.type
_entity_poly.pdbx_seq_one_letter_code
_entity_poly.pdbx_strand_id
1 'polypeptide(L)'
;MNKQEYKIAKQQIIAKHKNLTQQVGETLSFMEKKKLLWDEIHRLDEQRYWASKENLQKSLATFFKCLFLLFILKMKSKHFANWWFTRKNRQQATFTNKMAGEKFWQMLGGRITRAIFLGVMALVFIFPFFWMISMSFRSFEEVQNGITGGFELLPGQWSLEAYKFLFTGGRNGTAPSIVNAIGVSLLVAVISTITQIFVSLVGGYGLSRINSRWKELIIIVLLATLMIPGEALMVGQFIVASHLNLENSTLALIIPFIGNAFTIFLFKNAFDSIPPSVESSAKIDGMNRWRFFIKIAIPYIKGIIITCCLIAFISSWNSILWPTMIIKQDSKWITMPMILWQIVTSSATTGDIWDVNGSLDPQNLKMAAAIVSTIPMFLVFIFSKKYLVRGIVSSKGIKG
;
A
#
# COMPACT_ATOMS: atom_id res chain seq x y z
N MET A 1 26.54 17.18 -33.75
CA MET A 1 27.21 18.50 -33.78
C MET A 1 27.60 18.90 -32.37
N ASN A 2 28.88 19.11 -32.10
CA ASN A 2 29.38 19.54 -30.81
C ASN A 2 28.98 21.01 -30.54
N LYS A 3 28.89 21.43 -29.27
CA LYS A 3 28.49 22.78 -28.84
C LYS A 3 29.32 23.89 -29.50
N GLN A 4 30.57 23.61 -29.84
CA GLN A 4 31.50 24.54 -30.49
C GLN A 4 31.22 24.68 -31.98
N GLU A 5 30.96 23.59 -32.69
CA GLU A 5 30.56 23.58 -34.10
C GLU A 5 29.22 24.30 -34.32
N TYR A 6 28.24 24.09 -33.42
CA TYR A 6 26.95 24.79 -33.46
C TYR A 6 27.14 26.32 -33.34
N LYS A 7 28.02 26.77 -32.43
CA LYS A 7 28.30 28.21 -32.26
C LYS A 7 28.92 28.81 -33.53
N ILE A 8 29.86 28.09 -34.14
CA ILE A 8 30.52 28.53 -35.38
C ILE A 8 29.52 28.58 -36.53
N ALA A 9 28.71 27.53 -36.73
CA ALA A 9 27.69 27.49 -37.77
C ALA A 9 26.65 28.61 -37.62
N LYS A 10 26.16 28.84 -36.38
CA LYS A 10 25.21 29.92 -36.09
C LYS A 10 25.82 31.30 -36.36
N GLN A 11 27.09 31.52 -36.01
CA GLN A 11 27.79 32.77 -36.32
C GLN A 11 28.02 32.98 -37.82
N GLN A 12 28.38 31.93 -38.56
CA GLN A 12 28.54 31.99 -40.01
C GLN A 12 27.24 32.32 -40.72
N ILE A 13 26.10 31.77 -40.28
CA ILE A 13 24.77 32.07 -40.83
C ILE A 13 24.39 33.54 -40.56
N ILE A 14 24.62 34.03 -39.34
CA ILE A 14 24.36 35.44 -38.98
C ILE A 14 25.26 36.40 -39.78
N ALA A 15 26.54 36.07 -39.96
CA ALA A 15 27.48 36.86 -40.76
C ALA A 15 27.11 36.88 -42.25
N LYS A 16 26.71 35.73 -42.81
CA LYS A 16 26.24 35.61 -44.20
C LYS A 16 25.01 36.48 -44.46
N HIS A 17 24.08 36.56 -43.50
CA HIS A 17 22.92 37.45 -43.64
C HIS A 17 23.29 38.93 -43.59
N LYS A 18 24.23 39.32 -42.70
CA LYS A 18 24.69 40.71 -42.57
C LYS A 18 25.36 41.21 -43.87
N ASN A 19 26.12 40.35 -44.54
CA ASN A 19 26.68 40.65 -45.86
C ASN A 19 25.61 40.71 -46.96
N LEU A 20 24.63 39.79 -46.96
CA LEU A 20 23.51 39.77 -47.93
C LEU A 20 22.54 40.97 -47.79
N THR A 21 22.47 41.62 -46.62
CA THR A 21 21.69 42.86 -46.42
C THR A 21 22.45 44.10 -46.88
N GLN A 22 23.78 44.03 -46.99
CA GLN A 22 24.62 45.14 -47.45
C GLN A 22 24.82 45.17 -48.97
N GLN A 23 24.65 44.04 -49.66
CA GLN A 23 25.02 43.90 -51.08
C GLN A 23 23.85 43.86 -52.08
N VAL A 24 22.59 43.78 -51.65
CA VAL A 24 21.46 43.59 -52.60
C VAL A 24 20.23 44.40 -52.17
N GLY A 25 20.02 45.53 -52.84
CA GLY A 25 18.71 46.13 -53.00
C GLY A 25 17.81 45.26 -53.88
N GLU A 26 16.57 45.09 -53.43
CA GLU A 26 15.37 44.66 -54.17
C GLU A 26 15.43 43.33 -54.94
N THR A 27 14.83 42.29 -54.34
CA THR A 27 14.05 41.22 -55.03
C THR A 27 13.40 40.21 -54.07
N LEU A 28 13.69 40.23 -52.76
CA LEU A 28 13.01 39.41 -51.74
C LEU A 28 12.66 40.24 -50.50
N SER A 29 11.40 40.20 -50.06
CA SER A 29 10.89 40.97 -48.91
C SER A 29 11.67 40.62 -47.63
N PHE A 30 11.99 41.62 -46.82
CA PHE A 30 12.70 41.46 -45.53
C PHE A 30 12.08 40.36 -44.64
N MET A 31 10.76 40.22 -44.71
CA MET A 31 10.01 39.21 -43.95
C MET A 31 10.31 37.77 -44.39
N GLU A 32 10.51 37.52 -45.69
CA GLU A 32 10.82 36.19 -46.21
C GLU A 32 12.26 35.77 -45.86
N LYS A 33 13.22 36.70 -45.93
CA LYS A 33 14.60 36.45 -45.49
C LYS A 33 14.66 36.11 -44.00
N LYS A 34 13.88 36.82 -43.17
CA LYS A 34 13.78 36.55 -41.73
C LYS A 34 13.14 35.19 -41.43
N LYS A 35 12.12 34.80 -42.20
CA LYS A 35 11.45 33.49 -42.07
C LYS A 35 12.40 32.33 -42.39
N LEU A 36 13.12 32.40 -43.52
CA LEU A 36 14.11 31.40 -43.90
C LEU A 36 15.21 31.23 -42.85
N LEU A 37 15.69 32.33 -42.26
CA LEU A 37 16.66 32.28 -41.16
C LEU A 37 16.11 31.63 -39.91
N TRP A 38 14.87 31.93 -39.55
CA TRP A 38 14.22 31.31 -38.41
C TRP A 38 14.03 29.80 -38.63
N ASP A 39 13.63 29.39 -39.82
CA ASP A 39 13.47 27.98 -40.17
C ASP A 39 14.82 27.24 -40.14
N GLU A 40 15.90 27.85 -40.64
CA GLU A 40 17.25 27.27 -40.61
C GLU A 40 17.78 27.13 -39.16
N ILE A 41 17.58 28.15 -38.32
CA ILE A 41 17.96 28.11 -36.90
C ILE A 41 17.16 27.03 -36.17
N HIS A 42 15.85 26.95 -36.43
CA HIS A 42 14.98 25.97 -35.78
C HIS A 42 15.37 24.54 -36.18
N ARG A 43 15.73 24.32 -37.45
CA ARG A 43 16.23 23.03 -37.94
C ARG A 43 17.55 22.62 -37.29
N LEU A 44 18.47 23.56 -37.08
CA LEU A 44 19.73 23.30 -36.38
C LEU A 44 19.53 23.00 -34.89
N ASP A 45 18.58 23.67 -34.24
CA ASP A 45 18.23 23.40 -32.84
C ASP A 45 17.57 22.03 -32.67
N GLU A 46 16.71 21.63 -33.62
CA GLU A 46 16.07 20.32 -33.62
C GLU A 46 17.10 19.20 -33.84
N GLN A 47 18.02 19.35 -34.81
CA GLN A 47 19.13 18.40 -35.01
C GLN A 47 20.02 18.28 -33.77
N ARG A 48 20.28 19.39 -33.06
CA ARG A 48 21.05 19.38 -31.81
C ARG A 48 20.31 18.67 -30.68
N TYR A 49 19.01 18.89 -30.56
CA TYR A 49 18.17 18.24 -29.55
C TYR A 49 18.16 16.71 -29.72
N TRP A 50 17.96 16.23 -30.96
CA TRP A 50 17.97 14.79 -31.25
C TRP A 50 19.36 14.17 -31.08
N ALA A 51 20.43 14.82 -31.54
CA ALA A 51 21.80 14.34 -31.33
C ALA A 51 22.21 14.30 -29.85
N SER A 52 21.71 15.24 -29.04
CA SER A 52 21.92 15.25 -27.58
C SER A 52 21.22 14.06 -26.91
N LYS A 53 19.97 13.77 -27.30
CA LYS A 53 19.17 12.67 -26.75
C LYS A 53 19.79 11.30 -27.05
N GLU A 54 20.30 11.10 -28.26
CA GLU A 54 20.97 9.86 -28.66
C GLU A 54 22.31 9.64 -27.92
N ASN A 55 23.12 10.70 -27.77
CA ASN A 55 24.35 10.63 -26.99
C ASN A 55 24.11 10.39 -25.50
N LEU A 56 23.03 10.94 -24.93
CA LEU A 56 22.64 10.69 -23.54
C LEU A 56 22.23 9.23 -23.33
N GLN A 57 21.47 8.65 -24.27
CA GLN A 57 21.10 7.23 -24.23
C GLN A 57 22.32 6.31 -24.38
N LYS A 58 23.24 6.61 -25.30
CA LYS A 58 24.49 5.84 -25.48
C LYS A 58 25.40 5.92 -24.25
N SER A 59 25.51 7.09 -23.62
CA SER A 59 26.29 7.29 -22.39
C SER A 59 25.67 6.58 -21.18
N LEU A 60 24.34 6.60 -21.04
CA LEU A 60 23.65 5.83 -20.01
C LEU A 60 23.84 4.33 -20.20
N ALA A 61 23.73 3.84 -21.44
CA ALA A 61 23.97 2.43 -21.75
C ALA A 61 25.41 1.98 -21.46
N THR A 62 26.41 2.83 -21.73
CA THR A 62 27.81 2.54 -21.36
C THR A 62 28.04 2.59 -19.86
N PHE A 63 27.43 3.55 -19.16
CA PHE A 63 27.47 3.63 -17.69
C PHE A 63 26.90 2.36 -17.04
N PHE A 64 25.74 1.88 -17.48
CA PHE A 64 25.15 0.64 -16.96
C PHE A 64 25.95 -0.61 -17.32
N LYS A 65 26.56 -0.68 -18.52
CA LYS A 65 27.48 -1.77 -18.89
C LYS A 65 28.73 -1.80 -18.01
N CYS A 66 29.32 -0.63 -17.72
CA CYS A 66 30.47 -0.53 -16.81
C CYS A 66 30.09 -0.89 -15.36
N LEU A 67 28.93 -0.44 -14.88
CA LEU A 67 28.42 -0.80 -13.55
C LEU A 67 28.19 -2.31 -13.43
N PHE A 68 27.64 -2.94 -14.47
CA PHE A 68 27.41 -4.38 -14.54
C PHE A 68 28.74 -5.18 -14.60
N LEU A 69 29.73 -4.71 -15.36
CA LEU A 69 31.07 -5.32 -15.39
C LEU A 69 31.78 -5.21 -14.04
N LEU A 70 31.72 -4.05 -13.38
CA LEU A 70 32.26 -3.87 -12.03
C LEU A 70 31.55 -4.77 -11.01
N PHE A 71 30.23 -4.95 -11.14
CA PHE A 71 29.46 -5.86 -10.31
C PHE A 71 29.88 -7.34 -10.51
N ILE A 72 30.08 -7.79 -11.76
CA ILE A 72 30.56 -9.14 -12.08
C ILE A 72 31.99 -9.37 -11.59
N LEU A 73 32.89 -8.39 -11.78
CA LEU A 73 34.28 -8.49 -11.32
C LEU A 73 34.35 -8.56 -9.79
N LYS A 74 33.53 -7.76 -9.08
CA LYS A 74 33.41 -7.79 -7.61
C LYS A 74 32.82 -9.12 -7.10
N MET A 75 31.87 -9.70 -7.83
CA MET A 75 31.28 -11.01 -7.52
C MET A 75 32.28 -12.16 -7.73
N LYS A 76 32.99 -12.21 -8.86
CA LYS A 76 33.98 -13.26 -9.16
C LYS A 76 35.18 -13.23 -8.20
N SER A 77 35.68 -12.03 -7.85
CA SER A 77 36.78 -11.86 -6.89
C SER A 77 36.43 -12.41 -5.50
N LYS A 78 35.23 -12.07 -4.98
CA LYS A 78 34.77 -12.57 -3.68
C LYS A 78 34.51 -14.08 -3.70
N HIS A 79 33.93 -14.62 -4.77
CA HIS A 79 33.66 -16.07 -4.84
C HIS A 79 34.93 -16.90 -4.96
N PHE A 80 35.93 -16.46 -5.72
CA PHE A 80 37.18 -17.19 -5.91
C PHE A 80 38.08 -17.13 -4.66
N ALA A 81 38.23 -15.95 -4.05
CA ALA A 81 38.96 -15.80 -2.80
C ALA A 81 38.31 -16.61 -1.67
N ASN A 82 36.98 -16.56 -1.57
CA ASN A 82 36.25 -17.31 -0.54
C ASN A 82 36.27 -18.83 -0.81
N TRP A 83 36.23 -19.26 -2.07
CA TRP A 83 36.36 -20.69 -2.44
C TRP A 83 37.76 -21.24 -2.16
N TRP A 84 38.82 -20.50 -2.49
CA TRP A 84 40.20 -20.93 -2.20
C TRP A 84 40.50 -20.97 -0.70
N PHE A 85 40.03 -19.95 0.05
CA PHE A 85 40.17 -19.87 1.50
C PHE A 85 39.37 -20.96 2.23
N THR A 86 38.12 -21.22 1.81
CA THR A 86 37.29 -22.31 2.39
C THR A 86 37.80 -23.70 2.03
N ARG A 87 38.45 -23.89 0.87
CA ARG A 87 39.05 -25.18 0.48
C ARG A 87 40.30 -25.51 1.30
N LYS A 88 41.15 -24.52 1.60
CA LYS A 88 42.34 -24.71 2.45
C LYS A 88 41.98 -24.91 3.93
N ASN A 89 41.01 -24.13 4.45
CA ASN A 89 40.57 -24.26 5.83
C ASN A 89 39.73 -25.52 6.13
N ARG A 90 39.03 -26.10 5.14
CA ARG A 90 38.24 -27.32 5.37
C ARG A 90 39.07 -28.56 5.72
N GLN A 91 40.35 -28.61 5.34
CA GLN A 91 41.22 -29.75 5.68
C GLN A 91 41.88 -29.62 7.07
N GLN A 92 42.08 -28.40 7.59
CA GLN A 92 42.58 -28.19 8.96
C GLN A 92 41.44 -28.11 10.00
N ALA A 93 40.27 -27.62 9.60
CA ALA A 93 39.15 -27.39 10.50
C ALA A 93 38.43 -28.68 10.98
N THR A 94 38.61 -29.83 10.34
CA THR A 94 37.99 -31.09 10.80
C THR A 94 38.74 -31.73 11.96
N PHE A 95 40.00 -31.36 12.21
CA PHE A 95 40.78 -31.89 13.33
C PHE A 95 40.74 -30.99 14.57
N THR A 96 40.62 -29.66 14.41
CA THR A 96 40.58 -28.71 15.54
C THR A 96 39.16 -28.31 15.98
N ASN A 97 38.12 -28.38 15.15
CA ASN A 97 36.75 -28.03 15.59
C ASN A 97 36.12 -29.03 16.58
N LYS A 98 36.80 -30.13 16.89
CA LYS A 98 36.32 -31.11 17.87
C LYS A 98 36.71 -30.73 19.31
N MET A 99 37.51 -29.68 19.51
CA MET A 99 37.89 -29.17 20.83
C MET A 99 37.86 -27.63 20.81
N ALA A 100 37.36 -27.02 21.90
CA ALA A 100 37.23 -25.58 22.18
C ALA A 100 35.97 -24.89 21.64
N GLY A 101 35.17 -24.35 22.59
CA GLY A 101 33.83 -23.80 22.44
C GLY A 101 33.65 -22.54 21.58
N GLU A 102 34.54 -22.21 20.65
CA GLU A 102 34.43 -20.99 19.83
C GLU A 102 33.20 -20.99 18.92
N LYS A 103 32.84 -22.12 18.31
CA LYS A 103 31.59 -22.24 17.53
C LYS A 103 30.35 -22.09 18.41
N PHE A 104 30.40 -22.55 19.65
CA PHE A 104 29.32 -22.37 20.62
C PHE A 104 29.16 -20.88 20.97
N TRP A 105 30.25 -20.17 21.27
CA TRP A 105 30.23 -18.73 21.56
C TRP A 105 29.85 -17.86 20.35
N GLN A 106 30.22 -18.24 19.12
CA GLN A 106 29.80 -17.55 17.90
C GLN A 106 28.31 -17.79 17.57
N MET A 107 27.82 -19.02 17.74
CA MET A 107 26.39 -19.32 17.59
C MET A 107 25.55 -18.69 18.71
N LEU A 108 26.07 -18.65 19.93
CA LEU A 108 25.44 -18.03 21.09
C LEU A 108 25.43 -16.51 20.96
N GLY A 109 26.57 -15.89 20.61
CA GLY A 109 26.69 -14.46 20.34
C GLY A 109 25.79 -14.00 19.19
N GLY A 110 25.68 -14.79 18.12
CA GLY A 110 24.74 -14.55 17.02
C GLY A 110 23.27 -14.72 17.40
N ARG A 111 22.92 -15.58 18.36
CA ARG A 111 21.54 -15.73 18.88
C ARG A 111 21.19 -14.60 19.84
N ILE A 112 22.10 -14.21 20.72
CA ILE A 112 21.93 -13.13 21.68
C ILE A 112 21.78 -11.78 20.96
N THR A 113 22.65 -11.47 20.00
CA THR A 113 22.51 -10.23 19.18
C THR A 113 21.18 -10.18 18.44
N ARG A 114 20.75 -11.30 17.84
CA ARG A 114 19.41 -11.40 17.22
C ARG A 114 18.30 -11.19 18.24
N ALA A 115 18.39 -11.80 19.42
CA ALA A 115 17.38 -11.66 20.47
C ALA A 115 17.30 -10.22 21.00
N ILE A 116 18.45 -9.57 21.25
CA ILE A 116 18.52 -8.17 21.67
C ILE A 116 17.93 -7.26 20.59
N PHE A 117 18.34 -7.45 19.33
CA PHE A 117 17.81 -6.66 18.22
C PHE A 117 16.29 -6.82 18.09
N LEU A 118 15.78 -8.06 18.12
CA LEU A 118 14.34 -8.33 18.08
C LEU A 118 13.61 -7.77 19.30
N GLY A 119 14.23 -7.82 20.49
CA GLY A 119 13.67 -7.26 21.73
C GLY A 119 13.57 -5.74 21.69
N VAL A 120 14.62 -5.05 21.22
CA VAL A 120 14.62 -3.59 21.04
C VAL A 120 13.57 -3.19 20.01
N MET A 121 13.49 -3.89 18.87
CA MET A 121 12.45 -3.66 17.87
C MET A 121 11.05 -3.86 18.46
N ALA A 122 10.83 -4.96 19.20
CA ALA A 122 9.55 -5.20 19.86
C ALA A 122 9.18 -4.08 20.83
N LEU A 123 10.13 -3.58 21.62
CA LEU A 123 9.91 -2.45 22.52
C LEU A 123 9.52 -1.17 21.76
N VAL A 124 10.23 -0.84 20.67
CA VAL A 124 9.91 0.32 19.82
C VAL A 124 8.50 0.22 19.23
N PHE A 125 8.07 -0.97 18.81
CA PHE A 125 6.72 -1.17 18.25
C PHE A 125 5.62 -1.19 19.32
N ILE A 126 5.89 -1.71 20.52
CA ILE A 126 4.90 -1.78 21.61
C ILE A 126 4.73 -0.43 22.30
N PHE A 127 5.78 0.40 22.34
CA PHE A 127 5.78 1.66 23.07
C PHE A 127 4.60 2.60 22.72
N PRO A 128 4.24 2.85 21.44
CA PRO A 128 3.08 3.68 21.11
C PRO A 128 1.74 3.12 21.63
N PHE A 129 1.58 1.79 21.66
CA PHE A 129 0.37 1.16 22.22
C PHE A 129 0.34 1.27 23.73
N PHE A 130 1.50 1.11 24.39
CA PHE A 130 1.64 1.34 25.81
C PHE A 130 1.29 2.80 26.16
N TRP A 131 1.84 3.77 25.41
CA TRP A 131 1.54 5.19 25.59
C TRP A 131 0.07 5.51 25.38
N MET A 132 -0.54 4.94 24.32
CA MET A 132 -1.96 5.07 24.04
C MET A 132 -2.82 4.56 25.21
N ILE A 133 -2.49 3.40 25.78
CA ILE A 133 -3.18 2.84 26.94
C ILE A 133 -2.96 3.73 28.17
N SER A 134 -1.74 4.16 28.46
CA SER A 134 -1.51 5.05 29.61
C SER A 134 -2.31 6.35 29.48
N MET A 135 -2.27 7.00 28.32
CA MET A 135 -2.97 8.27 28.10
C MET A 135 -4.49 8.14 28.18
N SER A 136 -5.07 7.00 27.76
CA SER A 136 -6.53 6.82 27.78
C SER A 136 -7.12 6.69 29.19
N PHE A 137 -6.31 6.29 30.17
CA PHE A 137 -6.70 6.13 31.57
C PHE A 137 -6.37 7.35 32.45
N ARG A 138 -5.89 8.46 31.87
CA ARG A 138 -5.68 9.72 32.61
C ARG A 138 -6.98 10.52 32.73
N SER A 139 -7.16 11.22 33.84
CA SER A 139 -8.28 12.16 34.02
C SER A 139 -8.15 13.36 33.06
N PHE A 140 -9.26 14.05 32.77
CA PHE A 140 -9.21 15.25 31.92
C PHE A 140 -8.39 16.37 32.56
N GLU A 141 -8.46 16.50 33.88
CA GLU A 141 -7.69 17.49 34.65
C GLU A 141 -6.18 17.25 34.54
N GLU A 142 -5.73 15.99 34.62
CA GLU A 142 -4.31 15.63 34.50
C GLU A 142 -3.75 15.99 33.11
N VAL A 143 -4.54 15.79 32.06
CA VAL A 143 -4.16 16.13 30.68
C VAL A 143 -4.18 17.65 30.45
N GLN A 144 -5.20 18.35 30.95
CA GLN A 144 -5.38 19.78 30.76
C GLN A 144 -4.35 20.62 31.52
N ASN A 145 -3.91 20.15 32.69
CA ASN A 145 -2.90 20.84 33.51
C ASN A 145 -1.46 20.70 32.97
N GLY A 146 -1.26 20.04 31.82
CA GLY A 146 0.06 19.92 31.19
C GLY A 146 1.06 19.06 31.96
N ILE A 147 0.58 18.24 32.92
CA ILE A 147 1.41 17.30 33.70
C ILE A 147 2.05 16.24 32.78
N THR A 148 1.52 16.09 31.58
CA THR A 148 2.08 15.27 30.48
C THR A 148 3.39 15.79 29.88
N GLY A 149 3.88 16.98 30.29
CA GLY A 149 5.19 17.51 29.91
C GLY A 149 6.38 16.81 30.59
N GLY A 150 6.15 16.15 31.72
CA GLY A 150 7.10 15.18 32.28
C GLY A 150 6.88 13.83 31.61
N PHE A 151 7.95 13.11 31.26
CA PHE A 151 7.93 11.73 30.73
C PHE A 151 7.34 10.69 31.72
N GLU A 152 6.26 11.01 32.42
CA GLU A 152 5.53 10.10 33.28
C GLU A 152 4.89 9.03 32.40
N LEU A 153 5.39 7.80 32.49
CA LEU A 153 4.93 6.69 31.66
C LEU A 153 3.59 6.10 32.11
N LEU A 154 3.16 6.43 33.34
CA LEU A 154 1.94 5.92 33.94
C LEU A 154 1.03 7.08 34.36
N PRO A 155 -0.29 6.88 34.42
CA PRO A 155 -1.22 7.87 34.95
C PRO A 155 -0.88 8.21 36.40
N GLY A 156 -0.93 9.51 36.75
CA GLY A 156 -0.89 9.92 38.15
C GLY A 156 -2.16 9.45 38.88
N GLN A 157 -3.31 9.53 38.20
CA GLN A 157 -4.57 8.94 38.66
C GLN A 157 -5.23 8.11 37.56
N TRP A 158 -5.59 6.88 37.89
CA TRP A 158 -6.36 6.01 36.99
C TRP A 158 -7.83 6.46 36.96
N SER A 159 -8.28 6.96 35.82
CA SER A 159 -9.65 7.39 35.58
C SER A 159 -10.27 6.68 34.37
N LEU A 160 -11.58 6.46 34.44
CA LEU A 160 -12.41 5.90 33.38
C LEU A 160 -13.31 6.97 32.73
N GLU A 161 -13.11 8.25 33.05
CA GLU A 161 -13.93 9.36 32.56
C GLU A 161 -14.02 9.41 31.04
N ALA A 162 -12.90 9.28 30.33
CA ALA A 162 -12.87 9.26 28.87
C ALA A 162 -13.74 8.13 28.30
N TYR A 163 -13.67 6.93 28.87
CA TYR A 163 -14.50 5.82 28.46
C TYR A 163 -15.98 6.05 28.80
N LYS A 164 -16.31 6.53 30.00
CA LYS A 164 -17.69 6.87 30.36
C LYS A 164 -18.26 7.88 29.37
N PHE A 165 -17.55 8.98 29.11
CA PHE A 165 -17.94 10.00 28.15
C PHE A 165 -18.18 9.45 26.74
N LEU A 166 -17.30 8.56 26.27
CA LEU A 166 -17.45 7.85 24.99
C LEU A 166 -18.74 7.01 24.94
N PHE A 167 -18.98 6.18 25.96
CA PHE A 167 -20.11 5.25 25.98
C PHE A 167 -21.46 5.89 26.34
N THR A 168 -21.46 7.04 27.03
CA THR A 168 -22.68 7.80 27.36
C THR A 168 -23.12 8.77 26.28
N GLY A 169 -22.41 8.85 25.14
CA GLY A 169 -22.79 9.73 24.03
C GLY A 169 -22.34 11.19 24.23
N GLY A 170 -21.16 11.41 24.78
CA GLY A 170 -20.60 12.74 24.98
C GLY A 170 -21.30 13.55 26.08
N ARG A 171 -21.15 14.88 26.02
CA ARG A 171 -21.53 15.81 27.10
C ARG A 171 -23.01 15.75 27.49
N ASN A 172 -23.90 15.55 26.53
CA ASN A 172 -25.35 15.55 26.71
C ASN A 172 -26.05 14.27 26.23
N GLY A 173 -25.30 13.20 25.93
CA GLY A 173 -25.85 11.99 25.30
C GLY A 173 -26.30 12.18 23.85
N THR A 174 -25.90 13.29 23.21
CA THR A 174 -26.24 13.63 21.83
C THR A 174 -25.28 13.01 20.81
N ALA A 175 -24.13 12.50 21.26
CA ALA A 175 -23.16 11.89 20.36
C ALA A 175 -23.62 10.51 19.88
N PRO A 176 -23.23 10.11 18.65
CA PRO A 176 -23.54 8.79 18.13
C PRO A 176 -23.06 7.67 19.05
N SER A 177 -23.93 6.67 19.26
CA SER A 177 -23.60 5.51 20.09
C SER A 177 -22.42 4.73 19.51
N ILE A 178 -21.33 4.63 20.28
CA ILE A 178 -20.14 3.84 19.92
C ILE A 178 -20.47 2.36 19.77
N VAL A 179 -21.36 1.83 20.61
CA VAL A 179 -21.79 0.43 20.53
C VAL A 179 -22.46 0.15 19.19
N ASN A 180 -23.35 1.06 18.77
CA ASN A 180 -23.97 0.98 17.45
C ASN A 180 -22.92 1.11 16.32
N ALA A 181 -21.98 2.05 16.45
CA ALA A 181 -20.94 2.25 15.45
C ALA A 181 -20.01 1.04 15.27
N ILE A 182 -19.65 0.34 16.35
CA ILE A 182 -18.94 -0.94 16.30
C ILE A 182 -19.78 -1.98 15.55
N GLY A 183 -21.07 -2.09 15.88
CA GLY A 183 -22.01 -3.00 15.22
C GLY A 183 -22.15 -2.75 13.72
N VAL A 184 -22.34 -1.48 13.33
CA VAL A 184 -22.41 -1.07 11.91
C VAL A 184 -21.10 -1.36 11.19
N SER A 185 -19.95 -1.04 11.80
CA SER A 185 -18.64 -1.29 11.19
C SER A 185 -18.40 -2.78 10.97
N LEU A 186 -18.76 -3.61 11.95
CA LEU A 186 -18.64 -5.06 11.83
C LEU A 186 -19.56 -5.61 10.75
N LEU A 187 -20.81 -5.14 10.70
CA LEU A 187 -21.78 -5.52 9.67
C LEU A 187 -21.28 -5.15 8.28
N VAL A 188 -20.86 -3.89 8.08
CA VAL A 188 -20.34 -3.41 6.81
C VAL A 188 -19.09 -4.19 6.39
N ALA A 189 -18.15 -4.41 7.31
CA ALA A 189 -16.92 -5.14 7.02
C ALA A 189 -17.18 -6.60 6.64
N VAL A 190 -18.07 -7.29 7.35
CA VAL A 190 -18.42 -8.69 7.05
C VAL A 190 -19.14 -8.80 5.71
N ILE A 191 -20.18 -8.00 5.47
CA ILE A 191 -20.98 -8.09 4.24
C ILE A 191 -20.13 -7.68 3.02
N SER A 192 -19.37 -6.59 3.13
CA SER A 192 -18.46 -6.14 2.06
C SER A 192 -17.42 -7.21 1.75
N THR A 193 -16.84 -7.85 2.78
CA THR A 193 -15.89 -8.94 2.58
C THR A 193 -16.52 -10.13 1.87
N ILE A 194 -17.68 -10.61 2.33
CA ILE A 194 -18.36 -11.77 1.74
C ILE A 194 -18.69 -11.51 0.27
N THR A 195 -19.29 -10.35 -0.01
CA THR A 195 -19.69 -9.96 -1.37
C THR A 195 -18.47 -9.76 -2.27
N GLN A 196 -17.44 -9.07 -1.79
CA GLN A 196 -16.17 -8.88 -2.52
C GLN A 196 -15.52 -10.22 -2.86
N ILE A 197 -15.41 -11.14 -1.89
CA ILE A 197 -14.78 -12.44 -2.09
C ILE A 197 -15.59 -13.29 -3.05
N PHE A 198 -16.92 -13.28 -2.94
CA PHE A 198 -17.80 -13.99 -3.87
C PHE A 198 -17.60 -13.51 -5.31
N VAL A 199 -17.71 -12.20 -5.55
CA VAL A 199 -17.52 -11.62 -6.89
C VAL A 199 -16.11 -11.88 -7.40
N SER A 200 -15.11 -11.75 -6.53
CA SER A 200 -13.71 -11.97 -6.92
C SER A 200 -13.40 -13.42 -7.22
N LEU A 201 -13.99 -14.39 -6.51
CA LEU A 201 -13.81 -15.81 -6.77
C LEU A 201 -14.38 -16.19 -8.13
N VAL A 202 -15.60 -15.73 -8.42
CA VAL A 202 -16.27 -15.98 -9.71
C VAL A 202 -15.48 -15.32 -10.85
N GLY A 203 -15.11 -14.04 -10.69
CA GLY A 203 -14.34 -13.29 -11.68
C GLY A 203 -12.95 -13.88 -11.91
N GLY A 204 -12.25 -14.24 -10.83
CA GLY A 204 -10.91 -14.84 -10.90
C GLY A 204 -10.91 -16.22 -11.56
N TYR A 205 -11.88 -17.08 -11.23
CA TYR A 205 -12.03 -18.39 -11.87
C TYR A 205 -12.41 -18.27 -13.34
N GLY A 206 -13.36 -17.37 -13.66
CA GLY A 206 -13.73 -17.06 -15.03
C GLY A 206 -12.54 -16.61 -15.86
N LEU A 207 -11.75 -15.65 -15.36
CA LEU A 207 -10.55 -15.15 -16.04
C LEU A 207 -9.44 -16.20 -16.15
N SER A 208 -9.30 -17.10 -15.18
CA SER A 208 -8.34 -18.21 -15.26
C SER A 208 -8.69 -19.15 -16.42
N ARG A 209 -9.96 -19.53 -16.57
CA ARG A 209 -10.43 -20.60 -17.47
C ARG A 209 -11.03 -20.14 -18.79
N ILE A 210 -11.18 -18.83 -19.01
CA ILE A 210 -11.60 -18.31 -20.31
C ILE A 210 -10.47 -18.49 -21.33
N ASN A 211 -10.78 -19.07 -22.49
CA ASN A 211 -9.88 -19.19 -23.64
C ASN A 211 -10.40 -18.27 -24.76
N SER A 212 -10.30 -16.96 -24.55
CA SER A 212 -10.76 -15.95 -25.50
C SER A 212 -9.62 -15.00 -25.82
N ARG A 213 -9.57 -14.50 -27.06
CA ARG A 213 -8.60 -13.47 -27.50
C ARG A 213 -8.71 -12.18 -26.66
N TRP A 214 -9.87 -11.94 -26.05
CA TRP A 214 -10.14 -10.77 -25.22
C TRP A 214 -9.65 -10.92 -23.78
N LYS A 215 -9.22 -12.12 -23.36
CA LYS A 215 -8.75 -12.38 -21.99
C LYS A 215 -7.66 -11.42 -21.56
N GLU A 216 -6.62 -11.28 -22.38
CA GLU A 216 -5.48 -10.42 -22.10
C GLU A 216 -5.91 -8.95 -22.00
N LEU A 217 -6.79 -8.50 -22.90
CA LEU A 217 -7.34 -7.14 -22.84
C LEU A 217 -8.12 -6.90 -21.55
N ILE A 218 -8.99 -7.83 -21.14
CA ILE A 218 -9.77 -7.70 -19.91
C ILE A 218 -8.84 -7.65 -18.68
N ILE A 219 -7.80 -8.48 -18.64
CA ILE A 219 -6.81 -8.47 -17.56
C ILE A 219 -6.05 -7.14 -17.55
N ILE A 220 -5.64 -6.62 -18.71
CA ILE A 220 -4.95 -5.33 -18.81
C ILE A 220 -5.85 -4.19 -18.31
N VAL A 221 -7.11 -4.14 -18.75
CA VAL A 221 -8.08 -3.13 -18.29
C VAL A 221 -8.32 -3.24 -16.79
N LEU A 222 -8.52 -4.46 -16.28
CA LEU A 222 -8.68 -4.72 -14.85
C LEU A 222 -7.47 -4.23 -14.05
N LEU A 223 -6.25 -4.54 -14.48
CA LEU A 223 -5.02 -4.10 -13.81
C LEU A 223 -4.80 -2.59 -13.94
N ALA A 224 -5.20 -1.97 -15.06
CA ALA A 224 -5.10 -0.53 -15.25
C ALA A 224 -5.94 0.23 -14.21
N THR A 225 -7.07 -0.33 -13.76
CA THR A 225 -7.86 0.28 -12.67
C THR A 225 -7.09 0.38 -11.36
N LEU A 226 -6.10 -0.49 -11.12
CA LEU A 226 -5.25 -0.44 -9.91
C LEU A 226 -4.22 0.70 -9.97
N MET A 227 -3.96 1.27 -11.14
CA MET A 227 -3.06 2.42 -11.28
C MET A 227 -3.73 3.73 -10.86
N ILE A 228 -5.08 3.74 -10.83
CA ILE A 228 -5.85 4.90 -10.39
C ILE A 228 -6.01 4.80 -8.87
N PRO A 229 -5.56 5.80 -8.09
CA PRO A 229 -5.79 5.82 -6.65
C PRO A 229 -7.30 5.86 -6.38
N GLY A 230 -7.79 5.02 -5.47
CA GLY A 230 -9.23 4.91 -5.17
C GLY A 230 -9.83 6.23 -4.69
N GLU A 231 -9.02 7.06 -4.06
CA GLU A 231 -9.33 8.38 -3.52
C GLU A 231 -9.67 9.37 -4.65
N ALA A 232 -9.03 9.26 -5.82
CA ALA A 232 -9.38 10.08 -6.98
C ALA A 232 -10.75 9.69 -7.57
N LEU A 233 -11.20 8.46 -7.37
CA LEU A 233 -12.49 7.97 -7.83
C LEU A 233 -13.65 8.35 -6.87
N MET A 234 -13.35 8.78 -5.64
CA MET A 234 -14.35 9.02 -4.61
C MET A 234 -15.41 10.06 -5.00
N VAL A 235 -15.00 11.16 -5.64
CA VAL A 235 -15.93 12.21 -6.06
C VAL A 235 -16.94 11.65 -7.09
N GLY A 236 -16.45 10.90 -8.07
CA GLY A 236 -17.31 10.24 -9.06
C GLY A 236 -18.25 9.21 -8.41
N GLN A 237 -17.73 8.40 -7.48
CA GLN A 237 -18.53 7.45 -6.72
C GLN A 237 -19.62 8.14 -5.90
N PHE A 238 -19.32 9.27 -5.26
CA PHE A 238 -20.29 10.06 -4.50
C PHE A 238 -21.39 10.59 -5.41
N ILE A 239 -21.04 11.15 -6.57
CA ILE A 239 -22.01 11.64 -7.56
C ILE A 239 -22.94 10.50 -7.97
N VAL A 240 -22.42 9.31 -8.30
CA VAL A 240 -23.24 8.16 -8.67
C VAL A 240 -24.15 7.71 -7.52
N ALA A 241 -23.63 7.62 -6.30
CA ALA A 241 -24.41 7.25 -5.13
C ALA A 241 -25.54 8.26 -4.84
N SER A 242 -25.28 9.54 -5.04
CA SER A 242 -26.25 10.64 -4.92
C SER A 242 -27.39 10.51 -5.94
N HIS A 243 -27.05 10.32 -7.22
CA HIS A 243 -28.05 10.10 -8.28
C HIS A 243 -28.92 8.85 -8.04
N LEU A 244 -28.36 7.82 -7.39
CA LEU A 244 -29.08 6.61 -7.00
C LEU A 244 -29.84 6.73 -5.67
N ASN A 245 -29.81 7.91 -5.02
CA ASN A 245 -30.39 8.16 -3.70
C ASN A 245 -29.91 7.16 -2.62
N LEU A 246 -28.65 6.72 -2.71
CA LEU A 246 -28.04 5.79 -1.77
C LEU A 246 -27.36 6.49 -0.59
N GLU A 247 -27.30 7.82 -0.60
CA GLU A 247 -26.72 8.62 0.48
C GLU A 247 -27.30 8.24 1.85
N ASN A 248 -26.47 8.33 2.88
CA ASN A 248 -26.88 8.05 4.25
C ASN A 248 -27.51 6.65 4.45
N SER A 249 -27.03 5.63 3.72
CA SER A 249 -27.52 4.25 3.80
C SER A 249 -26.38 3.25 4.00
N THR A 250 -26.72 2.09 4.57
CA THR A 250 -25.76 0.98 4.71
C THR A 250 -25.31 0.41 3.36
N LEU A 251 -26.16 0.50 2.33
CA LEU A 251 -25.82 0.02 0.98
C LEU A 251 -24.72 0.88 0.34
N ALA A 252 -24.76 2.20 0.55
CA ALA A 252 -23.69 3.09 0.10
C ALA A 252 -22.33 2.74 0.72
N LEU A 253 -22.31 2.16 1.92
CA LEU A 253 -21.07 1.73 2.59
C LEU A 253 -20.52 0.42 2.02
N ILE A 254 -21.36 -0.43 1.41
CA ILE A 254 -21.00 -1.78 0.97
C ILE A 254 -20.64 -1.80 -0.53
N ILE A 255 -21.48 -1.18 -1.37
CA ILE A 255 -21.41 -1.30 -2.84
C ILE A 255 -20.02 -1.01 -3.42
N PRO A 256 -19.32 0.06 -3.02
CA PRO A 256 -18.01 0.40 -3.61
C PRO A 256 -16.93 -0.67 -3.38
N PHE A 257 -17.07 -1.51 -2.34
CA PHE A 257 -16.07 -2.52 -1.98
C PHE A 257 -16.30 -3.88 -2.67
N ILE A 258 -17.45 -4.09 -3.32
CA ILE A 258 -17.81 -5.38 -3.93
C ILE A 258 -16.83 -5.75 -5.07
N GLY A 259 -16.46 -4.78 -5.91
CA GLY A 259 -15.59 -5.00 -7.06
C GLY A 259 -14.14 -4.62 -6.77
N ASN A 260 -13.28 -5.61 -6.46
CA ASN A 260 -11.87 -5.35 -6.22
C ASN A 260 -10.97 -6.05 -7.25
N ALA A 261 -10.38 -5.26 -8.15
CA ALA A 261 -9.51 -5.75 -9.23
C ALA A 261 -8.28 -6.52 -8.72
N PHE A 262 -7.71 -6.10 -7.59
CA PHE A 262 -6.55 -6.75 -6.99
C PHE A 262 -6.91 -8.14 -6.47
N THR A 263 -8.04 -8.26 -5.76
CA THR A 263 -8.53 -9.55 -5.26
C THR A 263 -8.90 -10.51 -6.40
N ILE A 264 -9.57 -10.01 -7.45
CA ILE A 264 -9.88 -10.79 -8.67
C ILE A 264 -8.59 -11.34 -9.29
N PHE A 265 -7.57 -10.49 -9.43
CA PHE A 265 -6.29 -10.88 -10.02
C PHE A 265 -5.55 -11.91 -9.17
N LEU A 266 -5.55 -11.75 -7.84
CA LEU A 266 -4.98 -12.74 -6.93
C LEU A 266 -5.66 -14.11 -7.06
N PHE A 267 -7.00 -14.14 -7.11
CA PHE A 267 -7.72 -15.40 -7.31
C PHE A 267 -7.50 -16.02 -8.68
N LYS A 268 -7.42 -15.20 -9.74
CA LYS A 268 -7.02 -15.71 -11.06
C LYS A 268 -5.67 -16.42 -10.99
N ASN A 269 -4.65 -15.79 -10.39
CA ASN A 269 -3.32 -16.41 -10.24
C ASN A 269 -3.36 -17.67 -9.37
N ALA A 270 -4.18 -17.67 -8.32
CA ALA A 270 -4.39 -18.84 -7.47
C ALA A 270 -5.00 -20.01 -8.27
N PHE A 271 -6.01 -19.77 -9.09
CA PHE A 271 -6.63 -20.81 -9.92
C PHE A 271 -5.74 -21.28 -11.07
N ASP A 272 -4.90 -20.40 -11.63
CA ASP A 272 -3.89 -20.78 -12.62
C ASP A 272 -2.82 -21.72 -12.05
N SER A 273 -2.57 -21.68 -10.74
CA SER A 273 -1.64 -22.60 -10.09
C SER A 273 -2.14 -24.05 -10.03
N ILE A 274 -3.44 -24.29 -10.25
CA ILE A 274 -4.01 -25.64 -10.26
C ILE A 274 -3.50 -26.38 -11.51
N PRO A 275 -2.77 -27.51 -11.34
CA PRO A 275 -2.23 -28.24 -12.47
C PRO A 275 -3.34 -28.68 -13.45
N PRO A 276 -3.13 -28.57 -14.78
CA PRO A 276 -4.11 -29.03 -15.76
C PRO A 276 -4.49 -30.51 -15.62
N SER A 277 -3.58 -31.34 -15.11
CA SER A 277 -3.84 -32.77 -14.85
C SER A 277 -4.99 -32.99 -13.86
N VAL A 278 -5.09 -32.17 -12.81
CA VAL A 278 -6.17 -32.26 -11.81
C VAL A 278 -7.53 -31.98 -12.47
N GLU A 279 -7.57 -31.00 -13.37
CA GLU A 279 -8.79 -30.67 -14.10
C GLU A 279 -9.16 -31.73 -15.13
N SER A 280 -8.18 -32.28 -15.85
CA SER A 280 -8.40 -33.37 -16.80
C SER A 280 -8.92 -34.63 -16.11
N SER A 281 -8.36 -35.01 -14.95
CA SER A 281 -8.87 -36.13 -14.16
C SER A 281 -10.31 -35.91 -13.70
N ALA A 282 -10.64 -34.71 -13.19
CA ALA A 282 -12.01 -34.41 -12.79
C ALA A 282 -13.02 -34.43 -13.95
N LYS A 283 -12.58 -34.08 -15.17
CA LYS A 283 -13.41 -34.20 -16.39
C LYS A 283 -13.66 -35.66 -16.76
N ILE A 284 -12.67 -36.54 -16.60
CA ILE A 284 -12.82 -37.99 -16.80
C ILE A 284 -13.84 -38.55 -15.79
N ASP A 285 -13.82 -38.06 -14.55
CA ASP A 285 -14.82 -38.39 -13.51
C ASP A 285 -16.23 -37.77 -13.77
N GLY A 286 -16.45 -37.16 -14.93
CA GLY A 286 -17.72 -36.57 -15.33
C GLY A 286 -18.09 -35.29 -14.58
N MET A 287 -17.15 -34.63 -13.90
CA MET A 287 -17.45 -33.38 -13.19
C MET A 287 -17.63 -32.22 -14.18
N ASN A 288 -18.78 -31.55 -14.09
CA ASN A 288 -18.98 -30.28 -14.79
C ASN A 288 -18.14 -29.15 -14.18
N ARG A 289 -17.97 -28.03 -14.91
CA ARG A 289 -17.10 -26.92 -14.49
C ARG A 289 -17.50 -26.26 -13.17
N TRP A 290 -18.80 -26.13 -12.91
CA TRP A 290 -19.32 -25.54 -11.67
C TRP A 290 -19.06 -26.44 -10.46
N ARG A 291 -19.23 -27.75 -10.62
CA ARG A 291 -18.93 -28.75 -9.60
C ARG A 291 -17.44 -28.81 -9.33
N PHE A 292 -16.59 -28.74 -10.36
CA PHE A 292 -15.14 -28.62 -10.21
C PHE A 292 -14.76 -27.35 -9.43
N PHE A 293 -15.35 -26.20 -9.79
CA PHE A 293 -15.11 -24.92 -9.11
C PHE A 293 -15.38 -25.01 -7.60
N ILE A 294 -16.57 -25.49 -7.22
CA ILE A 294 -16.99 -25.53 -5.80
C ILE A 294 -16.25 -26.64 -5.03
N LYS A 295 -16.15 -27.85 -5.60
CA LYS A 295 -15.66 -29.03 -4.85
C LYS A 295 -14.15 -29.21 -4.88
N ILE A 296 -13.45 -28.67 -5.89
CA ILE A 296 -12.01 -28.88 -6.07
C ILE A 296 -11.28 -27.54 -6.06
N ALA A 297 -11.64 -26.61 -6.94
CA ALA A 297 -10.87 -25.38 -7.14
C ALA A 297 -10.87 -24.47 -5.89
N ILE A 298 -12.04 -24.21 -5.28
CA ILE A 298 -12.15 -23.39 -4.07
C ILE A 298 -11.35 -24.01 -2.89
N PRO A 299 -11.53 -25.30 -2.54
CA PRO A 299 -10.75 -25.93 -1.46
C PRO A 299 -9.24 -25.92 -1.72
N TYR A 300 -8.83 -26.03 -2.99
CA TYR A 300 -7.42 -26.01 -3.38
C TYR A 300 -6.73 -24.69 -3.00
N ILE A 301 -7.41 -23.56 -3.24
CA ILE A 301 -6.85 -22.22 -2.99
C ILE A 301 -7.26 -21.63 -1.62
N LYS A 302 -7.79 -22.44 -0.69
CA LYS A 302 -8.35 -21.98 0.59
C LYS A 302 -7.44 -21.04 1.39
N GLY A 303 -6.12 -21.24 1.33
CA GLY A 303 -5.15 -20.38 2.01
C GLY A 303 -5.14 -18.95 1.46
N ILE A 304 -5.25 -18.81 0.14
CA ILE A 304 -5.34 -17.51 -0.53
C ILE A 304 -6.70 -16.87 -0.26
N ILE A 305 -7.79 -17.65 -0.24
CA ILE A 305 -9.13 -17.15 0.15
C ILE A 305 -9.09 -16.50 1.53
N ILE A 306 -8.54 -17.18 2.53
CA ILE A 306 -8.45 -16.62 3.89
C ILE A 306 -7.64 -15.32 3.90
N THR A 307 -6.52 -15.29 3.17
CA THR A 307 -5.67 -14.09 3.08
C THR A 307 -6.44 -12.92 2.46
N CYS A 308 -7.14 -13.15 1.35
CA CYS A 308 -7.97 -12.14 0.70
C CYS A 308 -9.13 -11.68 1.59
N CYS A 309 -9.79 -12.59 2.32
CA CYS A 309 -10.86 -12.24 3.26
C CYS A 309 -10.34 -11.29 4.35
N LEU A 310 -9.13 -11.55 4.89
CA LEU A 310 -8.54 -10.69 5.90
C LEU A 310 -8.18 -9.33 5.35
N ILE A 311 -7.57 -9.27 4.17
CA ILE A 311 -7.24 -8.00 3.52
C ILE A 311 -8.52 -7.18 3.28
N ALA A 312 -9.56 -7.80 2.70
CA ALA A 312 -10.84 -7.14 2.44
C ALA A 312 -11.50 -6.64 3.73
N PHE A 313 -11.52 -7.45 4.79
CA PHE A 313 -12.06 -7.08 6.09
C PHE A 313 -11.30 -5.90 6.69
N ILE A 314 -9.96 -5.95 6.70
CA ILE A 314 -9.11 -4.88 7.20
C ILE A 314 -9.36 -3.58 6.43
N SER A 315 -9.45 -3.65 5.09
CA SER A 315 -9.70 -2.49 4.25
C SER A 315 -11.07 -1.87 4.53
N SER A 316 -12.11 -2.68 4.68
CA SER A 316 -13.46 -2.17 4.98
C SER A 316 -13.55 -1.62 6.41
N TRP A 317 -12.95 -2.29 7.40
CA TRP A 317 -12.90 -1.80 8.78
C TRP A 317 -12.14 -0.50 8.91
N ASN A 318 -11.01 -0.33 8.21
CA ASN A 318 -10.18 0.88 8.29
C ASN A 318 -10.68 2.02 7.39
N SER A 319 -11.81 1.86 6.70
CA SER A 319 -12.35 2.88 5.81
C SER A 319 -12.87 4.07 6.60
N ILE A 320 -12.25 5.24 6.41
CA ILE A 320 -12.63 6.50 7.05
C ILE A 320 -13.22 7.46 6.02
N LEU A 321 -12.46 7.73 4.95
CA LEU A 321 -12.77 8.79 3.99
C LEU A 321 -14.14 8.61 3.31
N TRP A 322 -14.45 7.40 2.85
CA TRP A 322 -15.72 7.14 2.17
C TRP A 322 -16.94 7.29 3.11
N PRO A 323 -16.99 6.62 4.28
CA PRO A 323 -18.07 6.84 5.25
C PRO A 323 -18.27 8.32 5.63
N THR A 324 -17.18 9.06 5.86
CA THR A 324 -17.27 10.48 6.24
C THR A 324 -17.87 11.37 5.14
N MET A 325 -17.77 10.95 3.87
CA MET A 325 -18.33 11.70 2.74
C MET A 325 -19.81 11.35 2.49
N ILE A 326 -20.19 10.07 2.61
CA ILE A 326 -21.50 9.59 2.16
C ILE A 326 -22.56 9.46 3.28
N ILE A 327 -22.12 9.42 4.55
CA ILE A 327 -23.00 9.28 5.72
C ILE A 327 -23.08 10.63 6.45
N LYS A 328 -24.30 10.97 6.90
CA LYS A 328 -24.53 12.19 7.69
C LYS A 328 -24.01 12.03 9.12
N GLN A 329 -23.60 13.13 9.75
CA GLN A 329 -22.99 13.13 11.09
C GLN A 329 -23.93 12.69 12.23
N ASP A 330 -25.24 12.76 12.03
CA ASP A 330 -26.30 12.37 12.97
C ASP A 330 -26.92 11.00 12.64
N SER A 331 -26.34 10.29 11.67
CA SER A 331 -26.89 9.04 11.16
C SER A 331 -26.69 7.87 12.11
N LYS A 332 -27.64 6.93 12.10
CA LYS A 332 -27.48 5.62 12.73
C LYS A 332 -26.47 4.70 12.02
N TRP A 333 -26.02 5.05 10.81
CA TRP A 333 -25.10 4.24 10.00
C TRP A 333 -23.63 4.67 10.14
N ILE A 334 -23.31 5.46 11.14
CA ILE A 334 -21.95 5.90 11.41
C ILE A 334 -21.06 4.71 11.78
N THR A 335 -19.85 4.68 11.22
CA THR A 335 -18.85 3.65 11.51
C THR A 335 -17.91 4.10 12.63
N MET A 336 -17.26 3.14 13.29
CA MET A 336 -16.31 3.38 14.38
C MET A 336 -15.09 4.22 13.92
N PRO A 337 -14.48 3.97 12.75
CA PRO A 337 -13.41 4.84 12.24
C PRO A 337 -13.88 6.26 11.94
N MET A 338 -15.14 6.43 11.51
CA MET A 338 -15.74 7.75 11.30
C MET A 338 -15.91 8.51 12.62
N ILE A 339 -16.37 7.85 13.70
CA ILE A 339 -16.40 8.46 15.04
C ILE A 339 -14.99 8.85 15.50
N LEU A 340 -14.03 7.94 15.37
CA LEU A 340 -12.65 8.23 15.74
C LEU A 340 -12.11 9.44 14.98
N TRP A 341 -12.40 9.53 13.68
CA TRP A 341 -12.03 10.70 12.87
C TRP A 341 -12.67 11.98 13.40
N GLN A 342 -13.98 11.98 13.67
CA GLN A 342 -14.68 13.13 14.25
C GLN A 342 -14.05 13.59 15.57
N ILE A 343 -13.68 12.67 16.47
CA ILE A 343 -13.03 12.97 17.76
C ILE A 343 -11.59 13.48 17.56
N VAL A 344 -10.86 12.97 16.58
CA VAL A 344 -9.48 13.42 16.31
C VAL A 344 -9.47 14.82 15.70
N THR A 345 -10.43 15.11 14.81
CA THR A 345 -10.56 16.40 14.13
C THR A 345 -11.34 17.45 14.90
N SER A 346 -12.08 17.06 15.95
CA SER A 346 -12.79 18.02 16.81
C SER A 346 -11.76 18.98 17.38
N SER A 347 -11.82 20.22 16.92
CA SER A 347 -10.98 21.31 17.37
C SER A 347 -11.76 21.91 18.51
N ALA A 348 -11.22 21.90 19.74
CA ALA A 348 -11.84 22.27 21.01
C ALA A 348 -12.52 23.67 21.04
N THR A 349 -13.51 23.85 20.19
CA THR A 349 -14.28 25.05 19.92
C THR A 349 -15.63 24.79 20.54
N THR A 350 -16.10 25.75 21.33
CA THR A 350 -17.36 25.65 22.07
C THR A 350 -18.51 25.30 21.11
N GLY A 351 -19.06 24.08 21.23
CA GLY A 351 -20.18 23.61 20.41
C GLY A 351 -19.98 22.26 19.71
N ASP A 352 -18.77 21.70 19.70
CA ASP A 352 -18.54 20.37 19.14
C ASP A 352 -19.20 19.25 19.98
N ILE A 353 -19.74 18.23 19.31
CA ILE A 353 -20.44 17.08 19.95
C ILE A 353 -19.53 16.35 20.95
N TRP A 354 -18.22 16.35 20.69
CA TRP A 354 -17.18 15.70 21.49
C TRP A 354 -16.43 16.67 22.41
N ASP A 355 -16.95 17.89 22.62
CA ASP A 355 -16.40 18.87 23.55
C ASP A 355 -16.50 18.39 25.01
N VAL A 356 -15.35 18.33 25.68
CA VAL A 356 -15.25 17.99 27.10
C VAL A 356 -15.18 19.29 27.90
N ASN A 357 -16.32 19.93 28.12
CA ASN A 357 -16.46 21.11 29.00
C ASN A 357 -15.43 22.24 28.75
N GLY A 358 -15.03 22.50 27.50
CA GLY A 358 -14.04 23.52 27.18
C GLY A 358 -12.58 23.09 27.39
N SER A 359 -12.32 21.78 27.54
CA SER A 359 -10.96 21.23 27.58
C SER A 359 -10.25 21.52 26.26
N LEU A 360 -9.09 22.15 26.34
CA LEU A 360 -8.20 22.36 25.20
C LEU A 360 -7.62 21.01 24.77
N ASP A 361 -8.20 20.43 23.72
CA ASP A 361 -7.78 19.19 23.07
C ASP A 361 -7.69 17.95 24.01
N PRO A 362 -8.81 17.24 24.26
CA PRO A 362 -8.82 16.08 25.16
C PRO A 362 -8.09 14.87 24.54
N GLN A 363 -6.77 14.83 24.69
CA GLN A 363 -5.93 13.76 24.14
C GLN A 363 -6.27 12.38 24.72
N ASN A 364 -6.63 12.31 26.00
CA ASN A 364 -7.11 11.07 26.64
C ASN A 364 -8.38 10.52 25.96
N LEU A 365 -9.30 11.38 25.53
CA LEU A 365 -10.49 10.98 24.78
C LEU A 365 -10.13 10.37 23.42
N LYS A 366 -9.22 11.02 22.68
CA LYS A 366 -8.71 10.51 21.40
C LYS A 366 -8.07 9.14 21.56
N MET A 367 -7.26 8.96 22.59
CA MET A 367 -6.58 7.68 22.89
C MET A 367 -7.56 6.59 23.33
N ALA A 368 -8.57 6.94 24.14
CA ALA A 368 -9.62 6.00 24.53
C ALA A 368 -10.44 5.54 23.31
N ALA A 369 -10.82 6.46 22.42
CA ALA A 369 -11.51 6.12 21.18
C ALA A 369 -10.64 5.24 20.25
N ALA A 370 -9.34 5.52 20.16
CA ALA A 370 -8.39 4.72 19.38
C ALA A 370 -8.28 3.27 19.91
N ILE A 371 -8.26 3.08 21.24
CA ILE A 371 -8.28 1.75 21.87
C ILE A 371 -9.56 1.00 21.50
N VAL A 372 -10.72 1.64 21.67
CA VAL A 372 -12.01 1.01 21.34
C VAL A 372 -12.08 0.61 19.87
N SER A 373 -11.56 1.45 18.97
CA SER A 373 -11.49 1.15 17.53
C SER A 373 -10.53 0.00 17.20
N THR A 374 -9.45 -0.15 17.98
CA THR A 374 -8.43 -1.19 17.77
C THR A 374 -8.85 -2.57 18.28
N ILE A 375 -9.67 -2.64 19.34
CA ILE A 375 -10.05 -3.92 19.99
C ILE A 375 -10.64 -4.94 18.99
N PRO A 376 -11.64 -4.62 18.15
CA PRO A 376 -12.20 -5.59 17.22
C PRO A 376 -11.17 -6.12 16.21
N MET A 377 -10.29 -5.25 15.72
CA MET A 377 -9.20 -5.64 14.81
C MET A 377 -8.18 -6.54 15.47
N PHE A 378 -7.85 -6.26 16.73
CA PHE A 378 -6.96 -7.10 17.51
C PHE A 378 -7.54 -8.50 17.73
N LEU A 379 -8.85 -8.59 18.00
CA LEU A 379 -9.56 -9.87 18.10
C LEU A 379 -9.48 -10.64 16.79
N VAL A 380 -9.81 -10.00 15.66
CA VAL A 380 -9.68 -10.62 14.32
C VAL A 380 -8.27 -11.14 14.10
N PHE A 381 -7.23 -10.34 14.39
CA PHE A 381 -5.85 -10.78 14.27
C PHE A 381 -5.53 -12.03 15.12
N ILE A 382 -5.96 -12.08 16.38
CA ILE A 382 -5.74 -13.24 17.27
C ILE A 382 -6.36 -14.52 16.68
N PHE A 383 -7.57 -14.43 16.14
CA PHE A 383 -8.24 -15.59 15.54
C PHE A 383 -7.62 -15.96 14.18
N SER A 384 -7.16 -14.97 13.41
CA SER A 384 -6.66 -15.17 12.05
C SER A 384 -5.19 -15.57 11.95
N LYS A 385 -4.35 -15.26 12.96
CA LYS A 385 -2.91 -15.55 12.95
C LYS A 385 -2.57 -17.02 12.68
N LYS A 386 -3.38 -17.95 13.20
CA LYS A 386 -3.20 -19.40 12.99
C LYS A 386 -3.36 -19.79 11.52
N TYR A 387 -4.26 -19.12 10.80
CA TYR A 387 -4.53 -19.38 9.39
C TYR A 387 -3.47 -18.74 8.48
N LEU A 388 -3.02 -17.51 8.82
CA LEU A 388 -1.93 -16.84 8.13
C LEU A 388 -0.63 -17.67 8.15
N VAL A 389 -0.25 -18.19 9.32
CA VAL A 389 0.97 -19.01 9.47
C VAL A 389 0.86 -20.32 8.67
N ARG A 390 -0.31 -20.98 8.68
CA ARG A 390 -0.51 -22.24 7.93
C ARG A 390 -0.45 -22.05 6.42
N GLY A 391 -0.98 -20.93 5.89
CA GLY A 391 -0.93 -20.64 4.46
C GLY A 391 0.49 -20.50 3.90
N ILE A 392 1.40 -19.92 4.69
CA ILE A 392 2.82 -19.75 4.32
C ILE A 392 3.59 -21.08 4.43
N VAL A 393 3.23 -21.95 5.36
CA VAL A 393 3.93 -23.23 5.58
C VAL A 393 3.49 -24.29 4.56
N SER A 394 2.24 -24.27 4.10
CA SER A 394 1.76 -25.22 3.08
C SER A 394 2.45 -25.11 1.72
N SER A 395 3.03 -23.96 1.36
CA SER A 395 3.76 -23.80 0.09
C SER A 395 5.13 -24.50 0.07
N LYS A 396 5.66 -24.90 1.24
CA LYS A 396 6.91 -25.68 1.36
C LYS A 396 6.67 -27.21 1.35
N GLY A 397 5.44 -27.65 1.09
CA GLY A 397 5.00 -29.03 1.28
C GLY A 397 5.02 -29.93 0.04
N ILE A 398 5.74 -29.58 -1.03
CA ILE A 398 6.00 -30.53 -2.11
C ILE A 398 7.44 -30.99 -1.97
N LYS A 399 7.64 -32.19 -1.42
CA LYS A 399 8.86 -32.96 -1.66
C LYS A 399 8.89 -33.25 -3.16
N GLY A 400 9.69 -32.48 -3.89
CA GLY A 400 10.18 -32.87 -5.21
C GLY A 400 11.28 -33.92 -5.08
#